data_AF-A0A975Q4L2-F1
#
_entry.id   AF-A0A975Q4L2-F1
#
_cell.length_a   1.000
_cell.length_b   1.000
_cell.length_c   1.000
_cell.angle_alpha   90.00
_cell.angle_beta   90.00
_cell.angle_gamma   90.00
#
_symmetry.space_group_name_H-M   'P 1'
#
loop_
_entity.id
_entity.type
_entity.pdbx_description
1 polymer ?
#
loop_
_entity_poly.entity_id
_entity_poly.type
_entity_poly.pdbx_seq_one_letter_code
_entity_poly.pdbx_strand_id
1 'polypeptide(L)'
;METTLLTKENAHRVTMVRRVDAPESEPVAFLFRGKRHGYCSYSHLVGNPGKEEILAPADFKDWEVVEVAHPGYLEEYFKQACSSYNLTSFSPDERGESDIASHEKELHEDLQSMPEQQRERYMENYKRYFSAMIAANSRCASAMITGPARFNTGRNEKACNSHAKSVTAFREWRERALEAIRKATEAAKPEEQRLEEEWQKVKAFIDDAASTIHGIDTGTARGYSRALFVSNLAGRLSTYVNHGNVEIIDRAVARLREWNDKVKKPVVTARHSIFKYPELVRKVREKQQERASRENREIPFDGGKVVYNFEEDRLQILFDKIPDTDMRTTLKRNAFKWAPRNQAWQRQLTRNAEYAAGQVLKITI
;
A
#
# COMPACT_ATOMS: atom_id res chain seq x y z
N MET A 1 38.88 10.38 9.80
CA MET A 1 37.69 9.57 9.50
C MET A 1 37.82 8.31 10.33
N GLU A 2 36.82 7.95 11.12
CA GLU A 2 36.88 6.71 11.90
C GLU A 2 36.86 5.53 10.92
N THR A 3 37.97 4.82 10.82
CA THR A 3 38.07 3.61 10.01
C THR A 3 37.21 2.52 10.66
N THR A 4 36.13 2.11 9.98
CA THR A 4 35.29 1.00 10.44
C THR A 4 35.95 -0.31 10.01
N LEU A 5 36.33 -1.15 10.98
CA LEU A 5 36.89 -2.47 10.68
C LEU A 5 35.80 -3.46 10.29
N LEU A 6 36.16 -4.43 9.46
CA LEU A 6 35.30 -5.58 9.18
C LEU A 6 35.18 -6.42 10.45
N THR A 7 33.95 -6.76 10.81
CA THR A 7 33.62 -7.58 11.98
C THR A 7 32.54 -8.59 11.62
N LYS A 8 32.31 -9.58 12.48
CA LYS A 8 31.17 -10.49 12.33
C LYS A 8 29.82 -9.75 12.40
N GLU A 9 29.77 -8.59 13.08
CA GLU A 9 28.53 -7.84 13.29
C GLU A 9 28.11 -7.03 12.06
N ASN A 10 29.07 -6.67 11.20
CA ASN A 10 28.83 -5.87 10.00
C ASN A 10 29.08 -6.62 8.68
N ALA A 11 29.73 -7.79 8.69
CA ALA A 11 30.14 -8.47 7.47
C ALA A 11 28.99 -8.74 6.48
N HIS A 12 27.79 -9.06 6.96
CA HIS A 12 26.65 -9.37 6.08
C HIS A 12 26.18 -8.22 5.20
N ARG A 13 26.55 -6.97 5.52
CA ARG A 13 26.20 -5.77 4.74
C ARG A 13 27.37 -5.19 3.95
N VAL A 14 28.58 -5.71 4.09
CA VAL A 14 29.79 -5.16 3.42
C VAL A 14 29.89 -5.67 1.99
N THR A 15 30.24 -4.79 1.06
CA THR A 15 30.45 -5.11 -0.37
C THR A 15 31.90 -4.94 -0.80
N MET A 16 32.61 -3.95 -0.24
CA MET A 16 34.03 -3.69 -0.53
C MET A 16 34.83 -3.51 0.74
N VAL A 17 36.03 -4.09 0.75
CA VAL A 17 37.00 -4.02 1.84
C VAL A 17 38.38 -3.63 1.34
N ARG A 18 39.20 -3.08 2.22
CA ARG A 18 40.60 -2.75 1.93
C ARG A 18 41.49 -3.19 3.06
N ARG A 19 42.73 -3.55 2.74
CA ARG A 19 43.73 -3.98 3.72
C ARG A 19 44.14 -2.82 4.61
N VAL A 20 44.12 -3.00 5.92
CA VAL A 20 44.50 -1.97 6.91
C VAL A 20 46.00 -1.66 6.83
N ASP A 21 46.83 -2.66 6.52
CA ASP A 21 48.29 -2.52 6.35
C ASP A 21 48.70 -1.90 4.99
N ALA A 22 47.75 -1.75 4.06
CA ALA A 22 47.98 -1.11 2.75
C ALA A 22 46.84 -0.12 2.40
N PRO A 23 46.74 1.05 3.06
CA PRO A 23 45.66 2.01 2.82
C PRO A 23 45.60 2.58 1.39
N GLU A 24 46.74 2.56 0.68
CA GLU A 24 46.87 3.01 -0.71
C GLU A 24 46.42 1.94 -1.72
N SER A 25 46.10 0.72 -1.28
CA SER A 25 45.66 -0.35 -2.19
C SER A 25 44.23 -0.10 -2.69
N GLU A 26 43.91 -0.57 -3.89
CA GLU A 26 42.54 -0.53 -4.38
C GLU A 26 41.63 -1.41 -3.50
N PRO A 27 40.39 -0.96 -3.17
CA PRO A 27 39.40 -1.80 -2.50
C PRO A 27 39.05 -3.03 -3.34
N VAL A 28 38.80 -4.15 -2.66
CA VAL A 28 38.44 -5.42 -3.28
C VAL A 28 37.06 -5.87 -2.82
N ALA A 29 36.38 -6.64 -3.66
CA ALA A 29 35.04 -7.14 -3.33
C ALA A 29 35.09 -8.11 -2.16
N PHE A 30 34.14 -7.97 -1.24
CA PHE A 30 33.88 -8.91 -0.16
C PHE A 30 32.54 -9.60 -0.40
N LEU A 31 32.55 -10.93 -0.40
CA LEU A 31 31.36 -11.74 -0.60
C LEU A 31 31.06 -12.49 0.70
N PHE A 32 30.09 -11.95 1.45
CA PHE A 32 29.58 -12.59 2.64
C PHE A 32 28.96 -13.95 2.30
N ARG A 33 29.53 -15.04 2.84
CA ARG A 33 29.11 -16.42 2.56
C ARG A 33 29.09 -16.75 1.05
N GLY A 34 30.03 -16.18 0.30
CA GLY A 34 30.07 -16.27 -1.18
C GLY A 34 30.24 -17.68 -1.74
N LYS A 35 30.83 -18.62 -0.99
CA LYS A 35 30.91 -20.03 -1.39
C LYS A 35 30.24 -20.93 -0.37
N ARG A 36 29.34 -21.79 -0.83
CA ARG A 36 28.62 -22.78 -0.01
C ARG A 36 29.12 -24.18 -0.32
N HIS A 37 29.53 -24.92 0.71
CA HIS A 37 30.08 -26.28 0.58
C HIS A 37 29.09 -27.37 1.03
N GLY A 38 27.98 -26.98 1.67
CA GLY A 38 26.99 -27.93 2.21
C GLY A 38 25.85 -27.26 2.96
N TYR A 39 25.22 -28.00 3.88
CA TYR A 39 24.23 -27.45 4.80
C TYR A 39 24.93 -26.66 5.90
N CYS A 40 24.62 -25.36 6.04
CA CYS A 40 25.27 -24.46 7.02
C CYS A 40 26.81 -24.42 6.96
N SER A 41 27.41 -24.69 5.79
CA SER A 41 28.85 -24.59 5.59
C SER A 41 29.14 -23.61 4.46
N TYR A 42 29.81 -22.52 4.80
CA TYR A 42 30.11 -21.42 3.90
C TYR A 42 31.51 -20.84 4.15
N SER A 43 32.05 -20.20 3.13
CA SER A 43 33.26 -19.40 3.20
C SER A 43 32.94 -17.98 2.75
N HIS A 44 33.47 -17.00 3.48
CA HIS A 44 33.50 -15.61 3.00
C HIS A 44 34.63 -15.50 1.98
N LEU A 45 34.40 -14.72 0.94
CA LEU A 45 35.39 -14.55 -0.12
C LEU A 45 35.82 -13.09 -0.19
N VAL A 46 37.06 -12.85 -0.58
CA VAL A 46 37.61 -11.53 -0.84
C VAL A 46 38.43 -11.54 -2.11
N GLY A 47 38.38 -10.49 -2.91
CA GLY A 47 39.20 -10.35 -4.12
C GLY A 47 38.39 -10.03 -5.38
N ASN A 48 39.07 -10.11 -6.52
CA ASN A 48 38.47 -9.78 -7.82
C ASN A 48 37.63 -10.93 -8.37
N PRO A 49 36.58 -10.65 -9.16
CA PRO A 49 35.77 -11.68 -9.80
C PRO A 49 36.60 -12.73 -10.53
N GLY A 50 36.45 -14.00 -10.16
CA GLY A 50 37.18 -15.15 -10.72
C GLY A 50 38.56 -15.42 -10.14
N LYS A 51 39.03 -14.61 -9.19
CA LYS A 51 40.27 -14.82 -8.40
C LYS A 51 40.02 -14.60 -6.91
N GLU A 52 38.83 -14.99 -6.44
CA GLU A 52 38.45 -14.78 -5.04
C GLU A 52 39.19 -15.76 -4.11
N GLU A 53 39.70 -15.23 -3.01
CA GLU A 53 40.35 -15.98 -1.95
C GLU A 53 39.39 -16.17 -0.76
N ILE A 54 39.57 -17.23 0.01
CA ILE A 54 38.78 -17.46 1.22
C ILE A 54 39.29 -16.55 2.33
N LEU A 55 38.40 -15.72 2.88
CA LEU A 55 38.68 -14.89 4.05
C LEU A 55 38.08 -15.53 5.31
N ALA A 56 38.92 -15.89 6.27
CA ALA A 56 38.46 -16.42 7.55
C ALA A 56 37.97 -15.28 8.47
N PRO A 57 36.92 -15.49 9.30
CA PRO A 57 36.45 -14.46 10.24
C PRO A 57 37.50 -13.99 11.25
N ALA A 58 38.55 -14.77 11.51
CA ALA A 58 39.65 -14.39 12.41
C ALA A 58 40.52 -13.25 11.83
N ASP A 59 40.54 -13.12 10.50
CA ASP A 59 41.36 -12.17 9.76
C ASP A 59 40.59 -10.89 9.42
N PHE A 60 39.29 -10.81 9.76
CA PHE A 60 38.46 -9.64 9.46
C PHE A 60 39.04 -8.32 10.01
N LYS A 61 39.72 -8.38 11.17
CA LYS A 61 40.38 -7.23 11.80
C LYS A 61 41.47 -6.57 10.92
N ASP A 62 42.00 -7.29 9.94
CA ASP A 62 43.03 -6.79 9.02
C ASP A 62 42.43 -6.04 7.81
N TRP A 63 41.10 -5.92 7.77
CA TRP A 63 40.34 -5.30 6.69
C TRP A 63 39.48 -4.16 7.21
N GLU A 64 39.55 -3.02 6.54
CA GLU A 64 38.62 -1.92 6.72
C GLU A 64 37.45 -2.02 5.73
N VAL A 65 36.27 -1.59 6.18
CA VAL A 65 35.06 -1.52 5.38
C VAL A 65 35.09 -0.24 4.55
N VAL A 66 35.04 -0.39 3.24
CA VAL A 66 35.04 0.74 2.29
C VAL A 66 33.64 1.03 1.80
N GLU A 67 32.86 0.00 1.49
CA GLU A 67 31.51 0.13 0.96
C GLU A 67 30.58 -0.90 1.61
N VAL A 68 29.33 -0.47 1.85
CA VAL A 68 28.26 -1.31 2.39
C VAL A 68 27.04 -1.25 1.47
N ALA A 69 26.35 -2.37 1.32
CA ALA A 69 25.09 -2.47 0.57
C ALA A 69 23.97 -1.65 1.24
N HIS A 70 23.96 -1.60 2.57
CA HIS A 70 23.02 -0.81 3.35
C HIS A 70 23.61 -0.45 4.74
N PRO A 71 23.08 0.59 5.42
CA PRO A 71 23.41 0.89 6.80
C PRO A 71 23.13 -0.26 7.78
N GLY A 72 23.80 -0.22 8.93
CA GLY A 72 23.54 -1.12 10.06
C GLY A 72 22.32 -0.70 10.88
N TYR A 73 21.15 -1.19 10.53
CA TYR A 73 19.91 -0.80 11.21
C TYR A 73 19.69 -1.53 12.52
N LEU A 74 20.12 -2.79 12.62
CA LEU A 74 19.81 -3.73 13.71
C LEU A 74 21.07 -4.25 14.41
N GLU A 75 22.24 -3.67 14.14
CA GLU A 75 23.54 -4.07 14.71
C GLU A 75 23.53 -4.12 16.24
N GLU A 76 22.80 -3.20 16.90
CA GLU A 76 22.63 -3.20 18.35
C GLU A 76 22.02 -4.50 18.92
N TYR A 77 21.28 -5.24 18.09
CA TYR A 77 20.64 -6.51 18.47
C TYR A 77 21.48 -7.74 18.09
N PHE A 78 22.67 -7.59 17.50
CA PHE A 78 23.49 -8.70 16.99
C PHE A 78 23.68 -9.82 18.00
N LYS A 79 24.23 -9.48 19.16
CA LYS A 79 24.50 -10.44 20.23
C LYS A 79 23.22 -11.10 20.75
N GLN A 80 22.13 -10.35 20.83
CA GLN A 80 20.84 -10.87 21.31
C GLN A 80 20.20 -11.82 20.31
N ALA A 81 20.28 -11.53 19.01
CA ALA A 81 19.76 -12.41 17.96
C ALA A 81 20.51 -13.74 17.94
N CYS A 82 21.86 -13.73 17.97
CA CYS A 82 22.67 -14.95 18.08
C CYS A 82 22.31 -15.74 19.35
N SER A 83 22.28 -15.07 20.49
CA SER A 83 21.95 -15.72 21.77
C SER A 83 20.53 -16.30 21.80
N SER A 84 19.60 -15.77 21.01
CA SER A 84 18.22 -16.28 20.95
C SER A 84 18.13 -17.71 20.42
N TYR A 85 19.15 -18.18 19.69
CA TYR A 85 19.20 -19.53 19.13
C TYR A 85 19.97 -20.54 19.99
N ASN A 86 20.54 -20.13 21.13
CA ASN A 86 21.37 -20.99 21.99
C ASN A 86 20.69 -22.31 22.42
N LEU A 87 19.36 -22.28 22.56
CA LEU A 87 18.58 -23.44 23.00
C LEU A 87 17.90 -24.19 21.84
N THR A 88 18.02 -23.70 20.60
CA THR A 88 17.27 -24.19 19.43
C THR A 88 18.16 -24.57 18.24
N SER A 89 19.45 -24.22 18.24
CA SER A 89 20.39 -24.54 17.16
C SER A 89 21.74 -25.06 17.66
N PHE A 90 22.39 -25.91 16.84
CA PHE A 90 23.80 -26.29 17.02
C PHE A 90 24.78 -25.18 16.60
N SER A 91 24.34 -24.23 15.78
CA SER A 91 25.12 -23.09 15.30
C SER A 91 24.35 -21.78 15.57
N PRO A 92 24.22 -21.37 16.84
CA PRO A 92 23.39 -20.22 17.22
C PRO A 92 23.88 -18.90 16.60
N ASP A 93 25.19 -18.69 16.54
CA ASP A 93 25.79 -17.50 15.93
C ASP A 93 25.44 -17.40 14.43
N GLU A 94 25.61 -18.49 13.68
CA GLU A 94 25.32 -18.51 12.24
C GLU A 94 23.83 -18.27 11.97
N ARG A 95 22.95 -18.79 12.82
CA ARG A 95 21.49 -18.58 12.73
C ARG A 95 21.11 -17.14 13.03
N GLY A 96 21.62 -16.56 14.12
CA GLY A 96 21.37 -15.16 14.48
C GLY A 96 21.87 -14.17 13.44
N GLU A 97 23.08 -14.41 12.92
CA GLU A 97 23.66 -13.62 11.83
C GLU A 97 22.79 -13.68 10.56
N SER A 98 22.26 -14.86 10.22
CA SER A 98 21.34 -15.02 9.07
C SER A 98 20.02 -14.27 9.27
N ASP A 99 19.48 -14.33 10.49
CA ASP A 99 18.21 -13.71 10.85
C ASP A 99 18.33 -12.18 10.76
N ILE A 100 19.40 -11.62 11.33
CA ILE A 100 19.70 -10.19 11.22
C ILE A 100 19.95 -9.76 9.79
N ALA A 101 20.76 -10.49 9.02
CA ALA A 101 21.03 -10.12 7.64
C ALA A 101 19.73 -10.06 6.82
N SER A 102 18.82 -11.01 7.06
CA SER A 102 17.52 -11.05 6.40
C SER A 102 16.63 -9.85 6.80
N HIS A 103 16.58 -9.54 8.10
CA HIS A 103 15.77 -8.44 8.62
C HIS A 103 16.33 -7.05 8.28
N GLU A 104 17.66 -6.86 8.27
CA GLU A 104 18.26 -5.60 7.84
C GLU A 104 18.03 -5.35 6.34
N LYS A 105 18.16 -6.38 5.51
CA LYS A 105 17.85 -6.27 4.08
C LYS A 105 16.39 -5.90 3.86
N GLU A 106 15.46 -6.59 4.55
CA GLU A 106 14.04 -6.30 4.48
C GLU A 106 13.72 -4.86 4.90
N LEU A 107 14.31 -4.40 6.01
CA LEU A 107 14.15 -3.04 6.49
C LEU A 107 14.73 -2.02 5.52
N HIS A 108 15.88 -2.30 4.90
CA HIS A 108 16.47 -1.43 3.89
C HIS A 108 15.52 -1.25 2.69
N GLU A 109 15.00 -2.34 2.14
CA GLU A 109 14.07 -2.34 1.01
C GLU A 109 12.80 -1.55 1.35
N ASP A 110 12.25 -1.74 2.56
CA ASP A 110 11.10 -0.98 3.04
C ASP A 110 11.40 0.52 3.06
N LEU A 111 12.54 0.92 3.65
CA LEU A 111 12.91 2.32 3.79
C LEU A 111 13.15 3.01 2.44
N GLN A 112 13.69 2.30 1.44
CA GLN A 112 13.86 2.84 0.09
C GLN A 112 12.52 3.12 -0.60
N SER A 113 11.50 2.30 -0.32
CA SER A 113 10.18 2.43 -0.95
C SER A 113 9.29 3.52 -0.34
N MET A 114 9.62 4.03 0.86
CA MET A 114 8.77 4.96 1.60
C MET A 114 9.31 6.40 1.68
N PRO A 115 8.44 7.40 1.85
CA PRO A 115 8.84 8.80 2.05
C PRO A 115 9.69 8.98 3.31
N GLU A 116 10.67 9.89 3.23
CA GLU A 116 11.65 10.13 4.29
C GLU A 116 11.02 10.46 5.66
N GLN A 117 9.94 11.25 5.66
CA GLN A 117 9.21 11.66 6.86
C GLN A 117 8.66 10.49 7.69
N GLN A 118 8.48 9.31 7.09
CA GLN A 118 7.92 8.13 7.76
C GLN A 118 8.99 7.13 8.20
N ARG A 119 10.23 7.28 7.71
CA ARG A 119 11.32 6.30 7.90
C ARG A 119 11.69 6.10 9.36
N GLU A 120 11.85 7.19 10.11
CA GLU A 120 12.27 7.14 11.51
C GLU A 120 11.26 6.36 12.37
N ARG A 121 9.99 6.77 12.32
CA ARG A 121 8.90 6.08 13.05
C ARG A 121 8.75 4.62 12.62
N TYR A 122 8.90 4.31 11.33
CA TYR A 122 8.83 2.93 10.86
C TYR A 122 9.98 2.09 11.42
N MET A 123 11.21 2.63 11.37
CA MET A 123 12.41 1.98 11.89
C MET A 123 12.31 1.71 13.40
N GLU A 124 11.86 2.67 14.20
CA GLU A 124 11.66 2.48 15.65
C GLU A 124 10.67 1.34 15.95
N ASN A 125 9.54 1.30 15.23
CA ASN A 125 8.57 0.23 15.41
C ASN A 125 9.12 -1.11 14.94
N TYR A 126 9.87 -1.14 13.83
CA TYR A 126 10.53 -2.35 13.35
C TYR A 126 11.46 -2.92 14.43
N LYS A 127 12.34 -2.07 15.00
CA LYS A 127 13.24 -2.42 16.11
C LYS A 127 12.48 -2.95 17.33
N ARG A 128 11.36 -2.33 17.68
CA ARG A 128 10.50 -2.78 18.79
C ARG A 128 9.93 -4.19 18.55
N TYR A 129 9.44 -4.48 17.35
CA TYR A 129 8.93 -5.82 17.03
C TYR A 129 10.06 -6.85 16.93
N PHE A 130 11.17 -6.49 16.30
CA PHE A 130 12.33 -7.37 16.16
C PHE A 130 12.91 -7.77 17.52
N SER A 131 13.12 -6.81 18.42
CA SER A 131 13.57 -7.07 19.80
C SER A 131 12.59 -7.98 20.56
N ALA A 132 11.28 -7.79 20.40
CA ALA A 132 10.28 -8.66 21.00
C ALA A 132 10.32 -10.10 20.44
N MET A 133 10.58 -10.26 19.14
CA MET A 133 10.72 -11.56 18.48
C MET A 133 11.95 -12.33 18.99
N ILE A 134 13.13 -11.72 18.98
CA ILE A 134 14.35 -12.38 19.45
C ILE A 134 14.29 -12.69 20.95
N ALA A 135 13.66 -11.83 21.75
CA ALA A 135 13.42 -12.09 23.17
C ALA A 135 12.43 -13.24 23.39
N ALA A 136 11.45 -13.43 22.50
CA ALA A 136 10.55 -14.58 22.54
C ALA A 136 11.23 -15.88 22.11
N ASN A 137 12.06 -15.81 21.06
CA ASN A 137 12.83 -16.94 20.56
C ASN A 137 13.82 -17.49 21.60
N SER A 138 14.48 -16.62 22.37
CA SER A 138 15.44 -17.04 23.40
C SER A 138 14.86 -17.92 24.51
N ARG A 139 13.53 -17.95 24.65
CA ARG A 139 12.81 -18.81 25.61
C ARG A 139 12.42 -20.17 25.04
N CYS A 140 12.46 -20.31 23.72
CA CYS A 140 12.18 -21.57 23.04
C CYS A 140 13.38 -22.50 23.20
N ALA A 141 13.12 -23.79 23.31
CA ALA A 141 14.14 -24.82 23.41
C ALA A 141 13.82 -26.01 22.50
N SER A 142 14.86 -26.69 22.04
CA SER A 142 14.78 -27.96 21.34
C SER A 142 15.33 -29.07 22.22
N ALA A 143 14.59 -30.18 22.33
CA ALA A 143 15.06 -31.37 23.04
C ALA A 143 16.30 -31.99 22.37
N MET A 144 16.53 -31.71 21.08
CA MET A 144 17.75 -32.14 20.37
C MET A 144 19.00 -31.38 20.83
N ILE A 145 18.83 -30.11 21.26
CA ILE A 145 19.92 -29.24 21.71
C ILE A 145 20.11 -29.33 23.22
N THR A 146 19.01 -29.27 23.97
CA THR A 146 19.01 -29.25 25.45
C THR A 146 18.92 -30.63 26.09
N GLY A 147 18.69 -31.67 25.28
CA GLY A 147 18.50 -33.06 25.72
C GLY A 147 17.03 -33.41 26.02
N PRO A 148 16.61 -34.66 25.78
CA PRO A 148 15.23 -35.10 26.02
C PRO A 148 14.91 -35.37 27.50
N ALA A 149 15.93 -35.60 28.32
CA ALA A 149 15.75 -35.95 29.73
C ALA A 149 15.10 -34.81 30.51
N ARG A 150 13.94 -35.07 31.12
CA ARG A 150 13.15 -34.09 31.90
C ARG A 150 12.73 -32.84 31.11
N PHE A 151 12.68 -32.93 29.78
CA PHE A 151 12.25 -31.81 28.93
C PHE A 151 10.76 -31.51 29.16
N ASN A 152 10.45 -30.31 29.65
CA ASN A 152 9.07 -29.89 29.89
C ASN A 152 8.42 -29.38 28.59
N THR A 153 7.80 -30.30 27.85
CA THR A 153 7.13 -30.02 26.57
C THR A 153 6.07 -28.94 26.69
N GLY A 154 5.19 -29.00 27.69
CA GLY A 154 4.11 -28.03 27.87
C GLY A 154 4.61 -26.61 28.17
N ARG A 155 5.73 -26.47 28.91
CA ARG A 155 6.38 -25.16 29.10
C ARG A 155 6.99 -24.64 27.80
N ASN A 156 7.68 -25.51 27.07
CA ASN A 156 8.32 -25.14 25.81
C ASN A 156 7.30 -24.77 24.73
N GLU A 157 6.19 -25.52 24.63
CA GLU A 157 5.10 -25.22 23.71
C GLU A 157 4.52 -23.83 23.95
N LYS A 158 4.33 -23.42 25.20
CA LYS A 158 3.91 -22.05 25.54
C LYS A 158 4.93 -21.00 25.09
N ALA A 159 6.23 -21.28 25.22
CA ALA A 159 7.29 -20.39 24.73
C ALA A 159 7.28 -20.28 23.20
N CYS A 160 7.23 -21.42 22.48
CA CYS A 160 7.12 -21.47 21.03
C CYS A 160 5.85 -20.74 20.52
N ASN A 161 4.71 -20.93 21.19
CA ASN A 161 3.47 -20.22 20.87
C ASN A 161 3.60 -18.70 21.10
N SER A 162 4.33 -18.28 22.14
CA SER A 162 4.64 -16.86 22.35
C SER A 162 5.51 -16.29 21.23
N HIS A 163 6.52 -17.04 20.77
CA HIS A 163 7.35 -16.63 19.63
C HIS A 163 6.53 -16.58 18.34
N ALA A 164 5.72 -17.60 18.05
CA ALA A 164 4.88 -17.61 16.85
C ALA A 164 3.95 -16.38 16.82
N LYS A 165 3.33 -16.05 17.96
CA LYS A 165 2.51 -14.83 18.10
C LYS A 165 3.30 -13.54 17.86
N SER A 166 4.53 -13.42 18.34
CA SER A 166 5.34 -12.21 18.09
C SER A 166 5.73 -12.07 16.62
N VAL A 167 6.01 -13.18 15.93
CA VAL A 167 6.27 -13.17 14.48
C VAL A 167 5.03 -12.76 13.71
N THR A 168 3.87 -13.35 14.01
CA THR A 168 2.60 -12.97 13.38
C THR A 168 2.30 -11.48 13.60
N ALA A 169 2.42 -10.99 14.83
CA ALA A 169 2.20 -9.60 15.16
C ALA A 169 3.13 -8.64 14.38
N PHE A 170 4.41 -9.01 14.23
CA PHE A 170 5.36 -8.26 13.41
C PHE A 170 4.92 -8.21 11.93
N ARG A 171 4.57 -9.36 11.35
CA ARG A 171 4.16 -9.44 9.93
C ARG A 171 2.88 -8.66 9.66
N GLU A 172 1.86 -8.82 10.49
CA GLU A 172 0.60 -8.08 10.39
C GLU A 172 0.78 -6.57 10.62
N TRP A 173 1.70 -6.17 11.50
CA TRP A 173 2.05 -4.77 11.66
C TRP A 173 2.74 -4.22 10.41
N ARG A 174 3.76 -4.92 9.89
CA ARG A 174 4.52 -4.50 8.71
C ARG A 174 3.60 -4.32 7.50
N GLU A 175 2.73 -5.29 7.23
CA GLU A 175 1.75 -5.22 6.14
C GLU A 175 0.83 -4.00 6.29
N ARG A 176 0.22 -3.81 7.46
CA ARG A 176 -0.67 -2.67 7.72
C ARG A 176 0.06 -1.33 7.66
N ALA A 177 1.30 -1.28 8.15
CA ALA A 177 2.12 -0.09 8.10
C ALA A 177 2.40 0.29 6.65
N LEU A 178 3.00 -0.60 5.86
CA LEU A 178 3.31 -0.35 4.45
C LEU A 178 2.05 0.02 3.63
N GLU A 179 0.92 -0.63 3.89
CA GLU A 179 -0.34 -0.28 3.24
C GLU A 179 -0.85 1.13 3.61
N ALA A 180 -0.69 1.53 4.89
CA ALA A 180 -1.03 2.87 5.33
C ALA A 180 -0.08 3.92 4.71
N ILE A 181 1.23 3.63 4.63
CA ILE A 181 2.20 4.48 3.95
C ILE A 181 1.80 4.66 2.48
N ARG A 182 1.52 3.55 1.77
CA ARG A 182 1.11 3.57 0.36
C ARG A 182 -0.12 4.45 0.15
N LYS A 183 -1.16 4.26 0.98
CA LYS A 183 -2.38 5.08 0.90
C LYS A 183 -2.12 6.56 1.18
N ALA A 184 -1.26 6.88 2.14
CA ALA A 184 -0.89 8.25 2.46
C ALA A 184 -0.11 8.90 1.29
N THR A 185 0.83 8.17 0.70
CA THR A 185 1.58 8.62 -0.49
C THR A 185 0.65 8.88 -1.67
N GLU A 186 -0.28 7.96 -1.96
CA GLU A 186 -1.28 8.14 -3.02
C GLU A 186 -2.22 9.32 -2.75
N ALA A 187 -2.61 9.55 -1.49
CA ALA A 187 -3.45 10.68 -1.10
C ALA A 187 -2.71 12.02 -1.20
N ALA A 188 -1.40 12.03 -0.97
CA ALA A 188 -0.55 13.21 -1.06
C ALA A 188 -0.17 13.60 -2.50
N LYS A 189 -0.43 12.74 -3.49
CA LYS A 189 -0.18 13.07 -4.91
C LYS A 189 -0.92 14.35 -5.31
N PRO A 190 -0.25 15.32 -5.96
CA PRO A 190 -0.91 16.50 -6.50
C PRO A 190 -2.09 16.13 -7.40
N GLU A 191 -3.16 16.93 -7.36
CA GLU A 191 -4.38 16.68 -8.14
C GLU A 191 -4.07 16.56 -9.64
N GLU A 192 -3.17 17.38 -10.15
CA GLU A 192 -2.70 17.33 -11.55
C GLU A 192 -2.09 15.98 -11.93
N GLN A 193 -1.24 15.41 -11.05
CA GLN A 193 -0.62 14.11 -11.29
C GLN A 193 -1.69 13.00 -11.31
N ARG A 194 -2.66 13.07 -10.40
CA ARG A 194 -3.77 12.11 -10.35
C ARG A 194 -4.63 12.18 -11.61
N LEU A 195 -4.92 13.39 -12.09
CA LEU A 195 -5.65 13.61 -13.34
C LEU A 195 -4.88 13.07 -14.55
N GLU A 196 -3.56 13.25 -14.59
CA GLU A 196 -2.73 12.72 -15.67
C GLU A 196 -2.65 11.19 -15.65
N GLU A 197 -2.45 10.57 -14.49
CA GLU A 197 -2.47 9.11 -14.33
C GLU A 197 -3.82 8.52 -14.76
N GLU A 198 -4.93 9.13 -14.35
CA GLU A 198 -6.28 8.72 -14.78
C GLU A 198 -6.48 8.93 -16.29
N TRP A 199 -5.98 10.04 -16.84
CA TRP A 199 -6.00 10.28 -18.28
C TRP A 199 -5.25 9.20 -19.05
N GLN A 200 -4.05 8.80 -18.61
CA GLN A 200 -3.30 7.73 -19.27
C GLN A 200 -4.07 6.40 -19.27
N LYS A 201 -4.77 6.05 -18.18
CA LYS A 201 -5.64 4.87 -18.14
C LYS A 201 -6.81 4.97 -19.12
N VAL A 202 -7.47 6.13 -19.20
CA VAL A 202 -8.58 6.36 -20.12
C VAL A 202 -8.10 6.34 -21.57
N LYS A 203 -6.96 6.98 -21.86
CA LYS A 203 -6.33 6.99 -23.18
C LYS A 203 -5.96 5.58 -23.64
N ALA A 204 -5.30 4.79 -22.79
CA ALA A 204 -4.94 3.40 -23.12
C ALA A 204 -6.19 2.57 -23.44
N PHE A 205 -7.26 2.73 -22.67
CA PHE A 205 -8.54 2.07 -22.94
C PHE A 205 -9.18 2.52 -24.27
N ILE A 206 -9.16 3.82 -24.57
CA ILE A 206 -9.65 4.35 -25.85
C ILE A 206 -8.84 3.78 -27.00
N ASP A 207 -7.50 3.76 -26.88
CA ASP A 207 -6.59 3.27 -27.90
C ASP A 207 -6.79 1.77 -28.17
N ASP A 208 -6.93 0.96 -27.12
CA ASP A 208 -7.21 -0.47 -27.22
C ASP A 208 -8.57 -0.76 -27.89
N ALA A 209 -9.62 -0.08 -27.44
CA ALA A 209 -10.96 -0.22 -28.02
C ALA A 209 -11.00 0.25 -29.47
N ALA A 210 -10.36 1.37 -29.79
CA ALA A 210 -10.30 1.93 -31.15
C ALA A 210 -9.52 1.02 -32.11
N SER A 211 -8.37 0.52 -31.66
CA SER A 211 -7.57 -0.47 -32.40
C SER A 211 -8.37 -1.73 -32.69
N THR A 212 -9.09 -2.25 -31.69
CA THR A 212 -9.93 -3.44 -31.85
C THR A 212 -11.09 -3.19 -32.83
N ILE A 213 -11.79 -2.06 -32.71
CA ILE A 213 -12.84 -1.66 -33.65
C ILE A 213 -12.30 -1.56 -35.09
N HIS A 214 -11.12 -0.97 -35.26
CA HIS A 214 -10.47 -0.89 -36.56
C HIS A 214 -10.10 -2.27 -37.11
N GLY A 215 -9.62 -3.18 -36.24
CA GLY A 215 -9.35 -4.56 -36.61
C GLY A 215 -10.60 -5.34 -37.04
N ILE A 216 -11.75 -5.07 -36.40
CA ILE A 216 -13.05 -5.65 -36.82
C ILE A 216 -13.44 -5.14 -38.20
N ASP A 217 -13.30 -3.83 -38.45
CA ASP A 217 -13.65 -3.23 -39.73
C ASP A 217 -12.78 -3.71 -40.89
N THR A 218 -11.51 -3.96 -40.62
CA THR A 218 -10.54 -4.47 -41.62
C THR A 218 -10.53 -5.99 -41.73
N GLY A 219 -11.25 -6.70 -40.85
CA GLY A 219 -11.37 -8.15 -40.85
C GLY A 219 -10.19 -8.91 -40.23
N THR A 220 -9.25 -8.20 -39.59
CA THR A 220 -8.12 -8.80 -38.86
C THR A 220 -8.53 -9.36 -37.50
N ALA A 221 -9.50 -8.72 -36.83
CA ALA A 221 -10.09 -9.20 -35.58
C ALA A 221 -11.47 -9.83 -35.85
N ARG A 222 -11.55 -11.17 -35.80
CA ARG A 222 -12.78 -11.93 -36.06
C ARG A 222 -13.43 -12.39 -34.76
N GLY A 223 -14.75 -12.61 -34.79
CA GLY A 223 -15.52 -13.09 -33.63
C GLY A 223 -15.96 -12.00 -32.65
N TYR A 224 -15.65 -10.74 -32.92
CA TYR A 224 -16.00 -9.60 -32.07
C TYR A 224 -17.09 -8.73 -32.70
N SER A 225 -17.95 -8.14 -31.86
CA SER A 225 -18.98 -7.19 -32.29
C SER A 225 -18.54 -5.75 -32.05
N ARG A 226 -18.43 -4.98 -33.13
CA ARG A 226 -18.11 -3.54 -33.08
C ARG A 226 -19.00 -2.76 -32.11
N ALA A 227 -20.30 -3.05 -32.11
CA ALA A 227 -21.27 -2.31 -31.30
C ALA A 227 -20.99 -2.42 -29.79
N LEU A 228 -20.45 -3.55 -29.34
CA LEU A 228 -20.10 -3.77 -27.92
C LEU A 228 -18.93 -2.89 -27.47
N PHE A 229 -17.94 -2.67 -28.34
CA PHE A 229 -16.82 -1.79 -28.01
C PHE A 229 -17.26 -0.32 -27.97
N VAL A 230 -18.11 0.09 -28.91
CA VAL A 230 -18.66 1.45 -28.93
C VAL A 230 -19.56 1.69 -27.70
N SER A 231 -20.40 0.73 -27.32
CA SER A 231 -21.24 0.86 -26.13
C SER A 231 -20.44 0.86 -24.83
N ASN A 232 -19.38 0.04 -24.74
CA ASN A 232 -18.47 0.04 -23.60
C ASN A 232 -17.72 1.38 -23.45
N LEU A 233 -17.19 1.92 -24.57
CA LEU A 233 -16.61 3.27 -24.61
C LEU A 233 -17.58 4.33 -24.09
N ALA A 234 -18.82 4.31 -24.58
CA ALA A 234 -19.86 5.23 -24.16
C ALA A 234 -20.16 5.10 -22.66
N GLY A 235 -20.33 3.87 -22.17
CA GLY A 235 -20.62 3.57 -20.78
C GLY A 235 -19.53 4.09 -19.84
N ARG A 236 -18.26 3.74 -20.13
CA ARG A 236 -17.11 4.18 -19.33
C ARG A 236 -16.96 5.69 -19.32
N LEU A 237 -17.08 6.35 -20.47
CA LEU A 237 -17.02 7.82 -20.54
C LEU A 237 -18.21 8.48 -19.84
N SER A 238 -19.40 7.87 -19.86
CA SER A 238 -20.56 8.42 -19.14
C SER A 238 -20.33 8.52 -17.64
N THR A 239 -19.54 7.61 -17.05
CA THR A 239 -19.15 7.69 -15.63
C THR A 239 -18.37 8.97 -15.34
N TYR A 240 -17.42 9.35 -16.20
CA TYR A 240 -16.68 10.61 -16.07
C TYR A 240 -17.59 11.84 -16.26
N VAL A 241 -18.56 11.75 -17.16
CA VAL A 241 -19.59 12.79 -17.32
C VAL A 241 -20.40 12.97 -16.03
N ASN A 242 -20.86 11.86 -15.44
CA ASN A 242 -21.66 11.89 -14.20
C ASN A 242 -20.86 12.41 -13.00
N HIS A 243 -19.54 12.23 -13.00
CA HIS A 243 -18.63 12.77 -11.99
C HIS A 243 -18.18 14.21 -12.26
N GLY A 244 -18.58 14.83 -13.38
CA GLY A 244 -18.21 16.21 -13.68
C GLY A 244 -16.75 16.40 -14.14
N ASN A 245 -16.06 15.34 -14.57
CA ASN A 245 -14.66 15.37 -14.99
C ASN A 245 -14.51 15.94 -16.42
N VAL A 246 -14.53 17.27 -16.55
CA VAL A 246 -14.50 17.98 -17.84
C VAL A 246 -13.19 17.71 -18.60
N GLU A 247 -12.07 17.75 -17.89
CA GLU A 247 -10.71 17.67 -18.44
C GLU A 247 -10.48 16.31 -19.13
N ILE A 248 -10.91 15.22 -18.48
CA ILE A 248 -10.81 13.86 -19.02
C ILE A 248 -11.70 13.70 -20.26
N ILE A 249 -12.93 14.24 -20.23
CA ILE A 249 -13.87 14.11 -21.35
C ILE A 249 -13.41 14.90 -22.57
N ASP A 250 -12.93 16.13 -22.38
CA ASP A 250 -12.41 16.95 -23.48
C ASP A 250 -11.22 16.26 -24.16
N ARG A 251 -10.27 15.71 -23.37
CA ARG A 251 -9.14 14.93 -23.89
C ARG A 251 -9.60 13.62 -24.57
N ALA A 252 -10.57 12.91 -24.00
CA ALA A 252 -11.09 11.67 -24.57
C ALA A 252 -11.76 11.89 -25.92
N VAL A 253 -12.56 12.95 -26.06
CA VAL A 253 -13.20 13.31 -27.33
C VAL A 253 -12.17 13.73 -28.37
N ALA A 254 -11.14 14.50 -27.98
CA ALA A 254 -10.04 14.84 -28.87
C ALA A 254 -9.32 13.58 -29.38
N ARG A 255 -9.00 12.63 -28.48
CA ARG A 255 -8.35 11.37 -28.85
C ARG A 255 -9.21 10.50 -29.78
N LEU A 256 -10.52 10.47 -29.57
CA LEU A 256 -11.44 9.77 -30.47
C LEU A 256 -11.51 10.42 -31.86
N ARG A 257 -11.43 11.75 -31.95
CA ARG A 257 -11.34 12.45 -33.24
C ARG A 257 -10.04 12.09 -33.97
N GLU A 258 -8.90 12.11 -33.27
CA GLU A 258 -7.62 11.67 -33.84
C GLU A 258 -7.68 10.25 -34.39
N TRP A 259 -8.35 9.33 -33.69
CA TRP A 259 -8.57 7.98 -34.19
C TRP A 259 -9.46 7.96 -35.43
N ASN A 260 -10.57 8.69 -35.43
CA ASN A 260 -11.48 8.78 -36.57
C ASN A 260 -10.78 9.33 -37.82
N ASP A 261 -9.86 10.28 -37.68
CA ASP A 261 -9.13 10.88 -38.80
C ASP A 261 -8.07 9.93 -39.39
N LYS A 262 -7.53 9.01 -38.58
CA LYS A 262 -6.54 8.01 -39.02
C LYS A 262 -7.13 6.87 -39.84
N VAL A 263 -8.41 6.57 -39.67
CA VAL A 263 -9.02 5.36 -40.26
C VAL A 263 -10.09 5.73 -41.29
N LYS A 264 -10.19 4.96 -42.38
CA LYS A 264 -11.16 5.22 -43.44
C LYS A 264 -12.62 5.14 -42.96
N LYS A 265 -12.91 4.22 -42.03
CA LYS A 265 -14.22 4.09 -41.39
C LYS A 265 -14.07 4.57 -39.93
N PRO A 266 -14.72 5.67 -39.54
CA PRO A 266 -14.52 6.26 -38.21
C PRO A 266 -14.85 5.24 -37.12
N VAL A 267 -14.04 5.18 -36.06
CA VAL A 267 -14.22 4.29 -34.90
C VAL A 267 -15.55 4.57 -34.21
N VAL A 268 -15.88 5.85 -34.01
CA VAL A 268 -17.19 6.29 -33.52
C VAL A 268 -17.69 7.40 -34.43
N THR A 269 -18.91 7.28 -34.94
CA THR A 269 -19.48 8.31 -35.82
C THR A 269 -19.72 9.62 -35.06
N ALA A 270 -19.52 10.77 -35.73
CA ALA A 270 -19.72 12.09 -35.11
C ALA A 270 -21.14 12.33 -34.57
N ARG A 271 -22.13 11.57 -35.04
CA ARG A 271 -23.53 11.61 -34.57
C ARG A 271 -23.74 10.92 -33.22
N HIS A 272 -22.77 10.14 -32.74
CA HIS A 272 -22.89 9.39 -31.51
C HIS A 272 -22.94 10.32 -30.29
N SER A 273 -23.65 9.90 -29.23
CA SER A 273 -23.87 10.69 -28.01
C SER A 273 -22.57 11.09 -27.29
N ILE A 274 -21.51 10.30 -27.42
CA ILE A 274 -20.17 10.59 -26.88
C ILE A 274 -19.68 12.00 -27.28
N PHE A 275 -19.96 12.45 -28.50
CA PHE A 275 -19.52 13.77 -28.95
C PHE A 275 -20.31 14.93 -28.33
N LYS A 276 -21.40 14.64 -27.61
CA LYS A 276 -22.17 15.60 -26.80
C LYS A 276 -21.73 15.61 -25.33
N TYR A 277 -20.85 14.69 -24.92
CA TYR A 277 -20.39 14.59 -23.53
C TYR A 277 -19.68 15.84 -23.01
N PRO A 278 -18.88 16.59 -23.80
CA PRO A 278 -18.27 17.85 -23.36
C PRO A 278 -19.28 18.89 -22.87
N GLU A 279 -20.45 18.99 -23.50
CA GLU A 279 -21.51 19.90 -23.05
C GLU A 279 -22.23 19.37 -21.81
N LEU A 280 -22.50 18.07 -21.78
CA LEU A 280 -23.19 17.43 -20.65
C LEU A 280 -22.35 17.48 -19.37
N VAL A 281 -21.05 17.21 -19.45
CA VAL A 281 -20.16 17.20 -18.28
C VAL A 281 -20.02 18.59 -17.66
N ARG A 282 -20.00 19.66 -18.47
CA ARG A 282 -20.00 21.04 -17.97
C ARG A 282 -21.29 21.36 -17.21
N LYS A 283 -22.45 20.96 -17.72
CA LYS A 283 -23.74 21.11 -17.01
C LYS A 283 -23.80 20.30 -15.72
N VAL A 284 -23.19 19.12 -15.69
CA VAL A 284 -23.11 18.30 -14.47
C VAL A 284 -22.20 18.98 -13.44
N ARG A 285 -21.03 19.46 -13.85
CA ARG A 285 -20.09 20.17 -12.97
C ARG A 285 -20.68 21.47 -12.41
N GLU A 286 -21.35 22.25 -13.24
CA GLU A 286 -22.07 23.47 -12.83
C GLU A 286 -23.12 23.14 -11.76
N LYS A 287 -23.99 22.15 -11.99
CA LYS A 287 -24.97 21.71 -10.99
C LYS A 287 -24.34 21.19 -9.70
N GLN A 288 -23.19 20.55 -9.78
CA GLN A 288 -22.45 20.10 -8.59
C GLN A 288 -21.87 21.28 -7.81
N GLN A 289 -21.30 22.27 -8.52
CA GLN A 289 -20.80 23.51 -7.90
C GLN A 289 -21.92 24.34 -7.28
N GLU A 290 -23.07 24.48 -7.96
CA GLU A 290 -24.25 25.15 -7.42
C GLU A 290 -24.80 24.46 -6.15
N ARG A 291 -24.67 23.14 -6.05
CA ARG A 291 -25.05 22.39 -4.85
C ARG A 291 -24.06 22.60 -3.72
N ALA A 292 -22.76 22.55 -4.05
CA ALA A 292 -21.69 22.75 -3.08
C ALA A 292 -21.60 24.18 -2.56
N SER A 293 -22.00 25.19 -3.35
CA SER A 293 -22.01 26.59 -2.94
C SER A 293 -23.22 26.99 -2.10
N ARG A 294 -24.25 26.13 -2.02
CA ARG A 294 -25.42 26.39 -1.17
C ARG A 294 -25.09 26.08 0.28
N GLU A 295 -25.31 27.05 1.15
CA GLU A 295 -25.22 26.83 2.59
C GLU A 295 -26.28 25.84 3.06
N ASN A 296 -25.87 24.96 3.98
CA ASN A 296 -26.77 24.00 4.58
C ASN A 296 -27.88 24.73 5.34
N ARG A 297 -29.12 24.29 5.12
CA ARG A 297 -30.28 24.83 5.83
C ARG A 297 -30.64 23.90 6.97
N GLU A 298 -30.77 24.44 8.17
CA GLU A 298 -31.21 23.70 9.35
C GLU A 298 -32.63 24.11 9.76
N ILE A 299 -33.46 23.13 10.09
CA ILE A 299 -34.81 23.34 10.60
C ILE A 299 -34.94 22.56 11.92
N PRO A 300 -35.04 23.24 13.07
CA PRO A 300 -35.19 22.59 14.36
C PRO A 300 -36.59 22.00 14.52
N PHE A 301 -36.70 20.91 15.28
CA PHE A 301 -37.96 20.30 15.71
C PHE A 301 -37.84 19.78 17.15
N ASP A 302 -38.95 19.35 17.74
CA ASP A 302 -38.94 18.81 19.09
C ASP A 302 -38.19 17.46 19.14
N GLY A 303 -37.01 17.46 19.75
CA GLY A 303 -36.12 16.29 19.84
C GLY A 303 -35.00 16.22 18.80
N GLY A 304 -34.75 17.28 18.02
CA GLY A 304 -33.58 17.37 17.15
C GLY A 304 -33.66 18.44 16.05
N LYS A 305 -32.95 18.19 14.94
CA LYS A 305 -32.95 19.07 13.76
C LYS A 305 -32.89 18.31 12.44
N VAL A 306 -33.54 18.88 11.42
CA VAL A 306 -33.41 18.44 10.03
C VAL A 306 -32.40 19.33 9.33
N VAL A 307 -31.40 18.73 8.69
CA VAL A 307 -30.33 19.42 7.97
C VAL A 307 -30.44 19.09 6.48
N TYR A 308 -30.60 20.13 5.67
CA TYR A 308 -30.47 20.09 4.23
C TYR A 308 -28.98 20.16 3.91
N ASN A 309 -28.34 19.02 3.77
CA ASN A 309 -26.95 18.93 3.37
C ASN A 309 -26.88 18.95 1.84
N PHE A 310 -26.73 20.16 1.28
CA PHE A 310 -26.71 20.36 -0.17
C PHE A 310 -25.41 19.83 -0.80
N GLU A 311 -24.30 19.89 -0.07
CA GLU A 311 -23.01 19.35 -0.48
C GLU A 311 -23.09 17.82 -0.72
N GLU A 312 -23.67 17.07 0.23
CA GLU A 312 -23.84 15.62 0.11
C GLU A 312 -25.09 15.19 -0.70
N ASP A 313 -25.94 16.13 -1.12
CA ASP A 313 -27.27 15.87 -1.70
C ASP A 313 -28.11 14.97 -0.77
N ARG A 314 -28.12 15.29 0.54
CA ARG A 314 -28.80 14.50 1.59
C ARG A 314 -29.72 15.37 2.46
N LEU A 315 -30.89 14.83 2.76
CA LEU A 315 -31.72 15.30 3.87
C LEU A 315 -31.37 14.46 5.10
N GLN A 316 -30.84 15.09 6.14
CA GLN A 316 -30.34 14.46 7.36
C GLN A 316 -31.26 14.83 8.53
N ILE A 317 -31.63 13.84 9.33
CA ILE A 317 -32.38 14.01 10.57
C ILE A 317 -31.43 13.66 11.71
N LEU A 318 -31.09 14.65 12.51
CA LEU A 318 -30.28 14.52 13.71
C LEU A 318 -31.22 14.58 14.91
N PHE A 319 -31.11 13.60 15.81
CA PHE A 319 -31.86 13.58 17.06
C PHE A 319 -30.92 13.89 18.22
N ASP A 320 -31.41 14.60 19.24
CA ASP A 320 -30.63 14.94 20.44
C ASP A 320 -30.28 13.70 21.28
N LYS A 321 -31.15 12.69 21.24
CA LYS A 321 -31.00 11.40 21.91
C LYS A 321 -31.32 10.28 20.93
N ILE A 322 -30.84 9.07 21.22
CA ILE A 322 -31.16 7.89 20.41
C ILE A 322 -32.69 7.72 20.38
N PRO A 323 -33.32 7.79 19.19
CA PRO A 323 -34.77 7.63 19.07
C PRO A 323 -35.20 6.22 19.49
N ASP A 324 -36.41 6.10 19.99
CA ASP A 324 -36.98 4.83 20.43
C ASP A 324 -37.15 3.81 19.28
N THR A 325 -37.54 2.59 19.61
CA THR A 325 -37.65 1.51 18.63
C THR A 325 -38.76 1.76 17.59
N ASP A 326 -39.85 2.42 17.97
CA ASP A 326 -40.98 2.70 17.09
C ASP A 326 -40.65 3.80 16.08
N MET A 327 -39.98 4.87 16.53
CA MET A 327 -39.47 5.94 15.68
C MET A 327 -38.41 5.41 14.70
N ARG A 328 -37.47 4.59 15.18
CA ARG A 328 -36.48 3.93 14.29
C ARG A 328 -37.14 3.03 13.24
N THR A 329 -38.21 2.34 13.60
CA THR A 329 -38.98 1.53 12.64
C THR A 329 -39.69 2.41 11.62
N THR A 330 -40.27 3.52 12.05
CA THR A 330 -40.95 4.49 11.17
C THR A 330 -39.98 5.17 10.20
N LEU A 331 -38.78 5.55 10.65
CA LEU A 331 -37.72 6.09 9.80
C LEU A 331 -37.29 5.09 8.72
N LYS A 332 -37.07 3.83 9.09
CA LYS A 332 -36.74 2.76 8.14
C LYS A 332 -37.85 2.52 7.11
N ARG A 333 -39.13 2.53 7.55
CA ARG A 333 -40.30 2.41 6.65
C ARG A 333 -40.35 3.54 5.62
N ASN A 334 -39.93 4.75 6.01
CA ASN A 334 -39.82 5.92 5.15
C ASN A 334 -38.46 6.03 4.40
N ALA A 335 -37.71 4.94 4.35
CA ALA A 335 -36.44 4.80 3.66
C ALA A 335 -35.29 5.71 4.16
N PHE A 336 -35.38 6.20 5.39
CA PHE A 336 -34.23 6.82 6.05
C PHE A 336 -33.26 5.74 6.54
N LYS A 337 -31.97 5.89 6.20
CA LYS A 337 -30.90 4.98 6.61
C LYS A 337 -29.99 5.65 7.64
N TRP A 338 -29.61 4.91 8.68
CA TRP A 338 -28.65 5.38 9.67
C TRP A 338 -27.25 5.49 9.07
N ALA A 339 -26.61 6.64 9.24
CA ALA A 339 -25.24 6.90 8.80
C ALA A 339 -24.34 7.13 10.02
N PRO A 340 -23.52 6.15 10.43
CA PRO A 340 -22.68 6.26 11.62
C PRO A 340 -21.70 7.43 11.59
N ARG A 341 -21.17 7.76 10.40
CA ARG A 341 -20.19 8.83 10.19
C ARG A 341 -20.77 10.22 10.50
N ASN A 342 -22.03 10.45 10.10
CA ASN A 342 -22.71 11.74 10.27
C ASN A 342 -23.64 11.72 11.50
N GLN A 343 -23.72 10.59 12.20
CA GLN A 343 -24.63 10.33 13.32
C GLN A 343 -26.08 10.75 13.02
N ALA A 344 -26.53 10.53 11.77
CA ALA A 344 -27.80 11.02 11.27
C ALA A 344 -28.60 9.94 10.54
N TRP A 345 -29.93 10.06 10.57
CA TRP A 345 -30.82 9.33 9.68
C TRP A 345 -30.96 10.11 8.37
N GLN A 346 -30.56 9.51 7.25
CA GLN A 346 -30.47 10.26 6.00
C GLN A 346 -31.03 9.53 4.79
N ARG A 347 -31.44 10.31 3.79
CA ARG A 347 -31.81 9.86 2.44
C ARG A 347 -31.45 10.94 1.41
N GLN A 348 -31.50 10.59 0.13
CA GLN A 348 -31.22 11.55 -0.95
C GLN A 348 -32.18 12.74 -0.90
N LEU A 349 -31.64 13.96 -1.02
CA LEU A 349 -32.41 15.20 -1.00
C LEU A 349 -33.32 15.27 -2.24
N THR A 350 -34.60 15.06 -2.01
CA THR A 350 -35.65 15.06 -3.03
C THR A 350 -36.93 15.61 -2.40
N ARG A 351 -37.89 16.08 -3.21
CA ARG A 351 -39.22 16.50 -2.69
C ARG A 351 -39.91 15.40 -1.87
N ASN A 352 -39.70 14.14 -2.24
CA ASN A 352 -40.23 12.99 -1.49
C ASN A 352 -39.52 12.83 -0.13
N ALA A 353 -38.24 13.21 -0.02
CA ALA A 353 -37.55 13.19 1.26
C ALA A 353 -38.11 14.26 2.21
N GLU A 354 -38.38 15.46 1.70
CA GLU A 354 -39.02 16.55 2.47
C GLU A 354 -40.39 16.12 2.97
N TYR A 355 -41.23 15.60 2.07
CA TYR A 355 -42.55 15.07 2.42
C TYR A 355 -42.46 13.95 3.48
N ALA A 356 -41.56 12.98 3.28
CA ALA A 356 -41.38 11.89 4.23
C ALA A 356 -40.87 12.37 5.60
N ALA A 357 -39.95 13.33 5.65
CA ALA A 357 -39.51 13.92 6.90
C ALA A 357 -40.66 14.67 7.59
N GLY A 358 -41.46 15.44 6.84
CA GLY A 358 -42.64 16.12 7.37
C GLY A 358 -43.68 15.15 7.94
N GLN A 359 -43.87 13.99 7.31
CA GLN A 359 -44.78 12.95 7.80
C GLN A 359 -44.26 12.26 9.08
N VAL A 360 -42.97 11.93 9.13
CA VAL A 360 -42.38 11.24 10.29
C VAL A 360 -42.29 12.15 11.50
N LEU A 361 -41.85 13.39 11.29
CA LEU A 361 -41.58 14.36 12.35
C LEU A 361 -42.80 15.25 12.67
N LYS A 362 -43.87 15.19 11.85
CA LYS A 362 -45.08 16.01 11.96
C LYS A 362 -44.80 17.52 11.96
N ILE A 363 -43.83 17.94 11.14
CA ILE A 363 -43.41 19.33 10.96
C ILE A 363 -43.61 19.76 9.51
N THR A 364 -43.71 21.07 9.27
CA THR A 364 -43.71 21.66 7.93
C THR A 364 -42.27 22.00 7.54
N ILE A 365 -41.82 21.47 6.41
CA ILE A 365 -40.43 21.59 5.92
C ILE A 365 -40.41 22.04 4.46
#